data_AF-A0A5C7ZQA1-F1
#
_entry.id   AF-A0A5C7ZQA1-F1
#
_cell.length_a   1.000
_cell.length_b   1.000
_cell.length_c   1.000
_cell.angle_alpha   90.00
_cell.angle_beta   90.00
_cell.angle_gamma   90.00
#
_symmetry.space_group_name_H-M   'P 1'
#
loop_
_entity.id
_entity.type
_entity.pdbx_description
1 polymer ?
#
loop_
_entity_poly.entity_id
_entity_poly.type
_entity_poly.pdbx_seq_one_letter_code
_entity_poly.pdbx_strand_id
1 'polypeptide(L)'
;MIMDTDPTKEYLAALLRELVDEAKHQIPAKASLWEIADIAAAMRVSTSMAYRFSALPDFPRAYRFPSTGSQQRGHGHPRWGATEVMAWWEKYRAR
;
A
#
# COMPACT_ATOMS: atom_id res chain seq x y z
N MET A 1 -3.61 46.46 -7.84
CA MET A 1 -3.47 45.22 -7.04
C MET A 1 -2.47 44.35 -7.77
N ILE A 2 -1.18 44.54 -7.48
CA ILE A 2 -0.10 43.78 -8.14
C ILE A 2 -0.03 42.45 -7.40
N MET A 3 -0.35 41.34 -8.09
CA MET A 3 -0.09 40.01 -7.56
C MET A 3 1.42 39.81 -7.62
N ASP A 4 2.06 40.00 -6.47
CA ASP A 4 3.48 39.72 -6.25
C ASP A 4 3.63 38.19 -6.20
N THR A 5 3.59 37.54 -7.36
CA THR A 5 3.89 36.12 -7.45
C THR A 5 5.39 35.95 -7.57
N ASP A 6 5.99 35.48 -6.48
CA ASP A 6 7.38 35.05 -6.42
C ASP A 6 7.61 33.99 -7.52
N PRO A 7 8.38 34.29 -8.58
CA PRO A 7 8.56 33.40 -9.72
C PRO A 7 9.22 32.07 -9.31
N THR A 8 9.94 32.06 -8.17
CA THR A 8 10.53 30.85 -7.59
C THR A 8 9.45 29.90 -7.08
N LYS A 9 8.39 30.43 -6.47
CA LYS A 9 7.26 29.62 -5.98
C LYS A 9 6.45 29.05 -7.12
N GLU A 10 6.27 29.81 -8.20
CA GLU A 10 5.58 29.33 -9.39
C GLU A 10 6.37 28.19 -10.06
N TYR A 11 7.69 28.35 -10.18
CA TYR A 11 8.57 27.31 -10.71
C TYR A 11 8.56 26.04 -9.85
N LEU A 12 8.68 26.18 -8.53
CA LEU A 12 8.60 25.04 -7.60
C LEU A 12 7.24 24.34 -7.66
N ALA A 13 6.14 25.10 -7.74
CA ALA A 13 4.80 24.55 -7.87
C ALA A 13 4.61 23.79 -9.19
N ALA A 14 5.18 24.30 -10.29
CA ALA A 14 5.16 23.61 -11.58
C ALA A 14 5.95 22.29 -11.53
N LEU A 15 7.17 22.33 -10.98
CA LEU A 15 8.03 21.15 -10.84
C LEU A 15 7.38 20.06 -9.97
N LEU A 16 6.75 20.45 -8.86
CA LEU A 16 6.05 19.52 -7.97
C LEU A 16 4.85 18.87 -8.66
N ARG A 17 4.10 19.61 -9.49
CA ARG A 17 2.97 19.05 -10.25
C ARG A 17 3.46 18.02 -11.27
N GLU A 18 4.51 18.34 -12.02
CA GLU A 18 5.08 17.44 -13.01
C GLU A 18 5.56 16.13 -12.36
N LEU A 19 6.31 16.24 -11.24
CA LEU A 19 6.76 15.07 -10.49
C LEU A 19 5.61 14.21 -9.97
N VAL A 20 4.56 14.85 -9.44
CA VAL A 20 3.37 14.17 -8.92
C VAL A 20 2.61 13.47 -10.04
N ASP A 21 2.48 14.10 -11.21
CA ASP A 21 1.77 13.51 -12.34
C ASP A 21 2.56 12.34 -12.93
N GLU A 22 3.88 12.44 -13.05
CA GLU A 22 4.72 11.29 -13.45
C GLU A 22 4.59 10.13 -12.45
N ALA A 23 4.64 10.41 -11.15
CA ALA A 23 4.50 9.39 -10.11
C ALA A 23 3.13 8.68 -10.14
N LYS A 24 2.05 9.38 -10.49
CA LYS A 24 0.71 8.79 -10.65
C LYS A 24 0.62 7.83 -11.84
N HIS A 25 1.38 8.05 -12.91
CA HIS A 25 1.37 7.19 -14.09
C HIS A 25 2.15 5.89 -13.86
N GLN A 26 3.18 5.91 -13.02
CA GLN A 26 4.02 4.74 -12.73
C GLN A 26 3.45 3.83 -11.65
N ILE A 27 2.57 4.35 -10.78
CA ILE A 27 2.04 3.61 -9.63
C ILE A 27 0.52 3.47 -9.81
N PRO A 28 -0.04 2.25 -9.91
CA PRO A 28 -1.47 2.06 -9.80
C PRO A 28 -1.95 2.53 -8.41
N ALA A 29 -2.37 3.80 -8.31
CA ALA A 29 -2.59 4.53 -7.07
C ALA A 29 -3.66 3.93 -6.13
N LYS A 30 -4.39 2.89 -6.58
CA LYS A 30 -5.48 2.25 -5.84
C LYS A 30 -5.32 0.74 -5.64
N ALA A 31 -4.26 0.12 -6.17
CA ALA A 31 -4.09 -1.33 -6.16
C ALA A 31 -2.71 -1.77 -5.67
N SER A 32 -2.23 -1.14 -4.59
CA SER A 32 -1.02 -1.62 -3.91
C SER A 32 -1.33 -2.93 -3.19
N LEU A 33 -0.70 -3.99 -3.67
CA LEU A 33 -0.65 -5.28 -2.99
C LEU A 33 0.43 -5.23 -1.93
N TRP A 34 0.03 -5.31 -0.67
CA TRP A 34 0.92 -5.29 0.49
C TRP A 34 1.48 -6.66 0.80
N GLU A 35 2.74 -6.68 1.21
CA GLU A 35 3.35 -7.78 1.94
C GLU A 35 3.00 -7.70 3.43
N ILE A 36 3.34 -8.75 4.18
CA ILE A 36 3.11 -8.75 5.63
C ILE A 36 3.89 -7.63 6.35
N ALA A 37 5.05 -7.23 5.81
CA ALA A 37 5.86 -6.15 6.34
C ALA A 37 5.18 -4.79 6.18
N ASP A 38 4.51 -4.56 5.05
CA ASP A 38 3.74 -3.34 4.81
C ASP A 38 2.55 -3.25 5.77
N ILE A 39 1.86 -4.39 6.00
CA ILE A 39 0.77 -4.50 6.98
C ILE A 39 1.27 -4.14 8.39
N ALA A 40 2.40 -4.73 8.80
CA ALA A 40 3.01 -4.47 10.10
C ALA A 40 3.37 -2.98 10.27
N ALA A 41 3.98 -2.37 9.24
CA ALA A 41 4.33 -0.97 9.24
C ALA A 41 3.11 -0.05 9.32
N ALA A 42 2.07 -0.33 8.51
CA ALA A 42 0.84 0.45 8.48
C ALA A 42 0.10 0.42 9.83
N MET A 43 0.07 -0.74 10.48
CA MET A 43 -0.58 -0.93 11.78
C MET A 43 0.31 -0.55 12.97
N ARG A 44 1.60 -0.26 12.74
CA ARG A 44 2.63 -0.03 13.76
C ARG A 44 2.76 -1.18 14.77
N VAL A 45 2.75 -2.41 14.27
CA VAL A 45 2.93 -3.63 15.06
C VAL A 45 4.13 -4.43 14.56
N SER A 46 4.53 -5.47 15.30
CA SER A 46 5.56 -6.39 14.82
C SER A 46 5.05 -7.26 13.67
N THR A 47 5.96 -7.72 12.81
CA THR A 47 5.64 -8.66 11.72
C THR A 47 4.98 -9.94 12.23
N SER A 48 5.41 -10.46 13.39
CA SER A 48 4.79 -11.62 14.03
C SER A 48 3.33 -11.36 14.43
N MET A 49 3.00 -10.14 14.90
CA MET A 49 1.62 -9.76 15.19
C MET A 49 0.80 -9.62 13.92
N ALA A 50 1.36 -9.01 12.87
CA ALA A 50 0.70 -8.92 11.56
C ALA A 50 0.37 -10.32 10.99
N TYR A 51 1.26 -11.31 11.15
CA TYR A 51 0.96 -12.71 10.80
C TYR A 51 -0.22 -13.28 11.59
N ARG A 52 -0.31 -12.99 12.90
CA ARG A 52 -1.46 -13.40 13.73
C ARG A 52 -2.77 -12.77 13.22
N PHE A 53 -2.75 -11.49 12.87
CA PHE A 53 -3.90 -10.82 12.26
C PHE A 53 -4.29 -11.49 10.94
N SER A 54 -3.32 -11.80 10.07
CA SER A 54 -3.60 -12.45 8.78
C SER A 54 -4.21 -13.85 8.88
N ALA A 55 -4.13 -14.48 10.05
CA ALA A 55 -4.73 -15.79 10.32
C ALA A 55 -6.17 -15.69 10.87
N LEU A 56 -6.66 -14.47 11.15
CA LEU A 56 -8.03 -14.26 11.60
C LEU A 56 -9.03 -14.56 10.48
N PRO A 57 -10.19 -15.17 10.80
CA PRO A 57 -11.14 -15.61 9.78
C PRO A 57 -11.82 -14.47 9.02
N ASP A 58 -11.90 -13.28 9.63
CA ASP A 58 -12.47 -12.08 9.01
C ASP A 58 -11.41 -11.17 8.36
N PHE A 59 -10.13 -11.56 8.39
CA PHE A 59 -9.05 -10.82 7.75
C PHE A 59 -9.16 -10.91 6.22
N PRO A 60 -8.77 -9.86 5.47
CA PRO A 60 -8.79 -9.89 4.01
C PRO A 60 -8.05 -11.07 3.39
N ARG A 61 -8.61 -11.60 2.30
CA ARG A 61 -8.07 -12.78 1.62
C ARG A 61 -6.72 -12.45 0.97
N ALA A 62 -5.74 -13.32 1.19
CA ALA A 62 -4.45 -13.22 0.53
C ALA A 62 -4.53 -13.64 -0.96
N TYR A 63 -3.93 -12.82 -1.82
CA TYR A 63 -3.56 -13.16 -3.19
C TYR A 63 -2.27 -13.98 -3.16
N ARG A 64 -2.28 -15.16 -3.78
CA ARG A 64 -1.11 -16.05 -3.89
C ARG A 64 -0.80 -16.27 -5.36
N PHE A 65 0.32 -15.72 -5.80
CA PHE A 65 0.77 -15.88 -7.18
C PHE A 65 1.30 -17.30 -7.43
N PRO A 66 1.10 -17.86 -8.63
CA PRO A 66 1.76 -19.10 -9.01
C PRO A 66 3.29 -18.91 -9.02
N SER A 67 4.05 -19.78 -8.35
CA SER A 67 5.51 -19.83 -8.52
C SER A 67 5.85 -20.76 -9.69
N THR A 68 6.65 -20.29 -10.65
CA THR A 68 7.02 -21.03 -11.87
C THR A 68 8.22 -21.98 -11.69
N GLY A 69 8.70 -22.19 -10.45
CA GLY A 69 10.05 -22.70 -10.20
C GLY A 69 10.25 -24.14 -9.71
N SER A 70 9.24 -24.94 -9.39
CA SER A 70 9.49 -26.35 -9.02
C SER A 70 8.31 -27.27 -9.29
N GLN A 71 8.59 -28.56 -9.46
CA GLN A 71 7.62 -29.64 -9.66
C GLN A 71 6.58 -29.77 -8.52
N GLN A 72 6.72 -28.99 -7.45
CA GLN A 72 5.72 -28.77 -6.43
C GLN A 72 5.11 -27.40 -6.70
N ARG A 73 3.80 -27.35 -6.97
CA ARG A 73 3.01 -26.12 -7.16
C ARG A 73 3.07 -25.24 -5.90
N GLY A 74 4.19 -24.58 -5.66
CA GLY A 74 4.41 -23.69 -4.55
C GLY A 74 3.59 -22.42 -4.77
N HIS A 75 2.76 -22.08 -3.79
CA HIS A 75 2.13 -20.77 -3.76
C HIS A 75 3.20 -19.73 -3.41
N GLY A 76 3.32 -18.67 -4.21
CA GLY A 76 4.16 -17.52 -3.88
C GLY A 76 3.76 -16.87 -2.55
N HIS A 77 4.63 -15.98 -2.04
CA HIS A 77 4.34 -15.25 -0.81
C HIS A 77 2.98 -14.54 -0.90
N PRO A 78 2.15 -14.63 0.14
CA PRO A 78 0.84 -13.98 0.15
C PRO A 78 0.99 -12.47 0.03
N ARG A 79 0.08 -11.86 -0.72
CA ARG A 79 -0.11 -10.41 -0.78
C ARG A 79 -1.54 -10.05 -0.43
N TRP A 80 -1.78 -8.84 0.06
CA TRP A 80 -3.11 -8.37 0.46
C TRP A 80 -3.44 -7.03 -0.16
N GLY A 81 -4.72 -6.76 -0.44
CA GLY A 81 -5.12 -5.43 -0.89
C GLY A 81 -4.99 -4.41 0.25
N ALA A 82 -4.18 -3.36 0.05
CA ALA A 82 -3.96 -2.31 1.06
C ALA A 82 -5.27 -1.71 1.59
N THR A 83 -6.19 -1.37 0.69
CA THR A 83 -7.50 -0.79 1.01
C THR A 83 -8.35 -1.72 1.88
N GLU A 84 -8.38 -3.01 1.56
CA GLU A 84 -9.15 -4.01 2.30
C GLU A 84 -8.59 -4.21 3.70
N VAL A 85 -7.26 -4.26 3.83
CA VAL A 85 -6.55 -4.39 5.11
C VAL A 85 -6.81 -3.18 6.01
N MET A 86 -6.71 -1.96 5.48
CA MET A 86 -6.98 -0.76 6.27
C MET A 86 -8.46 -0.67 6.68
N ALA A 87 -9.39 -1.01 5.79
CA ALA A 87 -10.81 -1.04 6.13
C ALA A 87 -11.14 -2.07 7.22
N TRP A 88 -10.49 -3.24 7.20
CA TRP A 88 -10.58 -4.22 8.27
C TRP A 88 -9.98 -3.68 9.58
N TRP A 89 -8.81 -3.04 9.51
CA TRP A 89 -8.09 -2.53 10.68
C TRP A 89 -8.87 -1.47 11.45
N GLU A 90 -9.53 -0.53 10.75
CA GLU A 90 -10.38 0.47 11.41
C GLU A 90 -11.52 -0.17 12.19
N LYS A 91 -12.13 -1.23 11.65
CA LYS A 91 -13.18 -1.99 12.36
C LYS A 91 -12.61 -2.79 13.53
N TYR A 92 -11.43 -3.39 13.36
CA TYR A 92 -10.80 -4.20 14.38
C TYR A 92 -10.41 -3.38 15.61
N ARG A 93 -9.87 -2.17 15.43
CA ARG A 93 -9.51 -1.27 16.54
C ARG A 93 -10.69 -0.64 17.27
N ALA A 94 -11.86 -0.60 16.63
CA ALA A 94 -13.09 -0.06 17.22
C ALA A 94 -13.86 -1.08 18.07
N ARG A 95 -13.43 -2.35 18.07
CA ARG A 95 -13.94 -3.42 18.94
C ARG A 95 -13.22 -3.41 20.28
#